data_AF-A0A1W1D7A6-F1
#
_entry.id   AF-A0A1W1D7A6-F1
#
_cell.length_a   1.000
_cell.length_b   1.000
_cell.length_c   1.000
_cell.angle_alpha   90.00
_cell.angle_beta   90.00
_cell.angle_gamma   90.00
#
_symmetry.space_group_name_H-M   'P 1'
#
loop_
_entity.id
_entity.type
_entity.pdbx_description
1 polymer ?
#
loop_
_entity_poly.entity_id
_entity_poly.type
_entity_poly.pdbx_seq_one_letter_code
_entity_poly.pdbx_strand_id
1 'polypeptide(L)'
;MQDSDVLLVLGSSNSSNSNRLREIAEKMHKRAYLIDGANEIKSSWLDGANIVGVTAGASAPEVLVQEVINYLYDYGATQVIEVSGVEENVHFPVPEQLR
;
A
#
# COMPACT_ATOMS: atom_id res chain seq x y z
N MET A 1 9.26 1.31 -5.94
CA MET A 1 8.02 1.48 -6.74
C MET A 1 8.23 1.37 -8.26
N GLN A 2 9.39 1.76 -8.81
CA GLN A 2 9.58 1.80 -10.27
C GLN A 2 9.59 0.41 -10.94
N ASP A 3 9.86 -0.66 -10.19
CA ASP A 3 9.97 -2.04 -10.74
C ASP A 3 8.78 -2.97 -10.45
N SER A 4 7.71 -2.49 -9.78
CA SER A 4 6.54 -3.34 -9.51
C SER A 4 5.61 -3.46 -10.72
N ASP A 5 5.14 -4.68 -10.99
CA ASP A 5 4.16 -5.01 -12.05
C ASP A 5 2.72 -4.68 -11.62
N VAL A 6 2.47 -4.77 -10.32
CA VAL A 6 1.20 -4.45 -9.65
C VAL A 6 1.51 -3.62 -8.41
N LEU A 7 0.67 -2.61 -8.13
CA LEU A 7 0.71 -1.83 -6.92
C LEU A 7 -0.60 -1.99 -6.15
N LEU A 8 -0.53 -2.47 -4.92
CA LEU A 8 -1.64 -2.48 -3.97
C LEU A 8 -1.46 -1.29 -3.03
N VAL A 9 -2.46 -0.41 -3.00
CA VAL A 9 -2.51 0.76 -2.14
C VAL A 9 -3.54 0.49 -1.05
N LEU A 10 -3.08 0.29 0.19
CA LEU A 10 -3.96 0.18 1.35
C LEU A 10 -4.49 1.55 1.75
N GLY A 11 -5.81 1.68 1.75
CA GLY A 11 -6.48 2.87 2.22
C GLY A 11 -7.89 3.00 1.67
N SER A 12 -8.72 3.75 2.39
CA SER A 12 -10.13 3.86 2.03
C SER A 12 -10.38 4.75 0.84
N SER A 13 -11.43 4.41 0.08
CA SER A 13 -11.88 5.17 -1.09
C SER A 13 -12.23 6.64 -0.80
N ASN A 14 -12.54 6.99 0.45
CA ASN A 14 -12.78 8.36 0.91
C ASN A 14 -11.50 9.13 1.32
N SER A 15 -10.32 8.49 1.29
CA SER A 15 -9.05 9.10 1.66
C SER A 15 -8.41 9.78 0.44
N SER A 16 -8.30 11.11 0.49
CA SER A 16 -7.68 11.90 -0.58
C SER A 16 -6.22 11.48 -0.84
N ASN A 17 -5.45 11.18 0.22
CA ASN A 17 -4.06 10.74 0.10
C ASN A 17 -3.94 9.38 -0.60
N SER A 18 -4.79 8.42 -0.24
CA SER A 18 -4.76 7.08 -0.81
C SER A 18 -5.18 7.08 -2.28
N ASN A 19 -6.19 7.88 -2.64
CA ASN A 19 -6.54 8.11 -4.05
C ASN A 19 -5.40 8.77 -4.83
N ARG A 20 -4.70 9.75 -4.23
CA ARG A 20 -3.56 10.40 -4.88
C ARG A 20 -2.43 9.42 -5.20
N LEU A 21 -2.13 8.49 -4.29
CA LEU A 21 -1.14 7.43 -4.54
C LEU A 21 -1.56 6.53 -5.71
N ARG A 22 -2.84 6.13 -5.77
CA ARG A 22 -3.39 5.36 -6.91
C ARG A 22 -3.26 6.12 -8.23
N GLU A 23 -3.69 7.38 -8.26
CA GLU A 23 -3.61 8.23 -9.46
C GLU A 23 -2.18 8.36 -10.00
N ILE A 24 -1.19 8.47 -9.12
CA ILE A 24 0.22 8.56 -9.52
C ILE A 24 0.66 7.25 -10.20
N ALA A 25 0.28 6.11 -9.64
CA ALA A 25 0.62 4.81 -10.21
C ALA A 25 -0.09 4.54 -11.55
N GLU A 26 -1.36 4.96 -11.68
CA GLU A 26 -2.10 4.91 -12.94
C GLU A 26 -1.45 5.78 -14.03
N LYS A 27 -0.98 6.99 -13.67
CA LYS A 27 -0.23 7.87 -14.60
C LYS A 27 1.10 7.27 -15.07
N MET A 28 1.64 6.32 -14.33
CA MET A 28 2.83 5.55 -14.73
C MET A 28 2.47 4.30 -15.55
N HIS A 29 1.21 4.15 -15.97
CA HIS A 29 0.67 3.00 -16.71
C HIS A 29 0.85 1.66 -15.98
N LYS A 30 0.87 1.68 -14.65
CA LYS A 30 0.94 0.48 -13.82
C LYS A 30 -0.44 -0.01 -13.40
N ARG A 31 -0.57 -1.34 -13.22
CA ARG A 31 -1.75 -1.93 -12.57
C ARG A 31 -1.75 -1.50 -11.11
N ALA A 32 -2.65 -0.60 -10.72
CA ALA A 32 -2.75 -0.09 -9.36
C ALA A 32 -4.16 -0.29 -8.81
N TYR A 33 -4.27 -0.81 -7.59
CA TYR A 33 -5.54 -1.11 -6.95
C TYR A 33 -5.57 -0.51 -5.55
N LEU A 34 -6.67 0.20 -5.26
CA LEU A 34 -6.95 0.69 -3.91
C LEU A 34 -7.76 -0.39 -3.20
N ILE A 35 -7.30 -0.82 -2.03
CA ILE A 35 -7.94 -1.86 -1.21
C ILE A 35 -8.08 -1.38 0.23
N ASP A 36 -9.20 -1.71 0.87
CA ASP A 36 -9.40 -1.50 2.30
C ASP A 36 -8.78 -2.63 3.15
N GLY A 37 -8.53 -3.81 2.55
CA GLY A 37 -7.92 -4.95 3.22
C GLY A 37 -7.57 -6.11 2.29
N ALA A 38 -6.92 -7.13 2.83
CA ALA A 38 -6.43 -8.29 2.06
C ALA A 38 -7.56 -9.09 1.38
N ASN A 39 -8.77 -9.08 1.95
CA ASN A 39 -9.96 -9.75 1.44
C ASN A 39 -10.47 -9.18 0.11
N GLU A 40 -10.07 -7.96 -0.27
CA GLU A 40 -10.46 -7.35 -1.53
C GLU A 40 -9.52 -7.71 -2.69
N ILE A 41 -8.38 -8.32 -2.38
CA ILE A 41 -7.39 -8.72 -3.38
C ILE A 41 -7.98 -9.83 -4.25
N LYS A 42 -8.03 -9.58 -5.56
CA LYS A 42 -8.41 -10.58 -6.55
C LYS A 42 -7.16 -11.24 -7.10
N SER A 43 -7.11 -12.58 -7.08
CA SER A 43 -6.01 -13.37 -7.66
C SER A 43 -5.70 -12.96 -9.10
N SER A 44 -6.72 -12.65 -9.90
CA SER A 44 -6.55 -12.19 -11.29
C SER A 44 -5.77 -10.89 -11.45
N TRP A 45 -5.63 -10.08 -10.40
CA TRP A 45 -4.76 -8.90 -10.42
C TRP A 45 -3.29 -9.27 -10.36
N LEU A 46 -2.98 -10.40 -9.70
CA LEU A 46 -1.64 -10.89 -9.43
C LEU A 46 -1.13 -11.84 -10.52
N ASP A 47 -2.03 -12.36 -11.37
CA ASP A 47 -1.68 -13.23 -12.48
C ASP A 47 -0.58 -12.58 -13.36
N GLY A 48 0.51 -13.33 -13.53
CA GLY A 48 1.68 -12.92 -14.31
C GLY A 48 2.54 -11.82 -13.69
N ALA A 49 2.25 -11.36 -12.46
CA ALA A 49 3.10 -10.40 -11.75
C ALA A 49 4.29 -11.11 -11.09
N ASN A 50 5.50 -10.63 -11.34
CA ASN A 50 6.70 -11.09 -10.63
C ASN A 50 6.97 -10.24 -9.39
N ILE A 51 6.62 -8.95 -9.45
CA ILE A 51 6.85 -7.99 -8.37
C ILE A 51 5.54 -7.28 -8.02
N VAL A 52 5.04 -7.53 -6.80
CA VAL A 52 3.90 -6.82 -6.22
C VAL A 52 4.41 -5.76 -5.26
N GLY A 53 4.13 -4.49 -5.54
CA GLY A 53 4.37 -3.40 -4.61
C GLY A 53 3.19 -3.26 -3.66
N VAL A 54 3.48 -3.10 -2.38
CA VAL A 54 2.49 -2.76 -1.35
C VAL A 54 2.85 -1.39 -0.80
N THR A 55 1.87 -0.50 -0.70
CA THR A 55 2.01 0.80 -0.05
C THR A 55 0.74 1.10 0.72
N ALA A 56 0.82 1.96 1.72
CA ALA A 56 -0.31 2.30 2.57
C ALA A 56 -0.40 3.82 2.70
N GLY A 57 -1.63 4.35 2.73
CA GLY A 57 -1.85 5.75 3.10
C GLY A 57 -1.45 5.99 4.56
N ALA A 58 -1.14 7.24 4.91
CA ALA A 58 -0.69 7.61 6.27
C ALA A 58 -1.67 7.22 7.41
N SER A 59 -2.92 6.92 7.09
CA SER A 59 -3.96 6.53 8.05
C SER A 59 -4.22 5.03 8.12
N ALA A 60 -3.54 4.21 7.31
CA ALA A 60 -3.75 2.78 7.27
C ALA A 60 -2.99 2.10 8.43
N PRO A 61 -3.65 1.31 9.28
CA PRO A 61 -2.99 0.56 10.35
C PRO A 61 -1.97 -0.47 9.83
N GLU A 62 -0.84 -0.58 10.51
CA GLU A 62 0.23 -1.56 10.21
C GLU A 62 -0.29 -3.00 10.11
N VAL A 63 -1.27 -3.36 10.95
CA VAL A 63 -1.87 -4.70 10.93
C VAL A 63 -2.47 -5.06 9.57
N LEU A 64 -3.08 -4.10 8.86
CA LEU A 64 -3.66 -4.34 7.53
C LEU A 64 -2.58 -4.54 6.48
N VAL A 65 -1.45 -3.83 6.60
CA VAL A 65 -0.29 -4.03 5.74
C VAL A 65 0.24 -5.46 5.91
N GLN A 66 0.37 -5.91 7.16
CA GLN A 66 0.82 -7.25 7.46
C GLN A 66 -0.15 -8.34 6.97
N GLU A 67 -1.46 -8.11 7.06
CA GLU A 67 -2.47 -9.01 6.49
C GLU A 67 -2.33 -9.17 4.97
N VAL A 68 -2.08 -8.06 4.26
CA VAL A 68 -1.82 -8.08 2.81
C VAL A 68 -0.53 -8.84 2.48
N ILE A 69 0.53 -8.62 3.26
CA ILE A 69 1.79 -9.36 3.11
C ILE A 69 1.55 -10.86 3.29
N ASN A 70 0.83 -11.27 4.33
CA ASN A 70 0.53 -12.68 4.60
C ASN A 70 -0.29 -13.30 3.46
N TYR A 71 -1.30 -12.58 2.95
CA TYR A 71 -2.06 -13.02 1.78
C TYR A 71 -1.16 -13.26 0.56
N LEU A 72 -0.20 -12.36 0.31
CA LEU A 72 0.74 -12.52 -0.81
C LEU A 72 1.65 -13.72 -0.63
N TYR A 73 2.09 -14.01 0.59
CA TYR A 73 2.83 -15.25 0.91
C TYR A 73 1.99 -16.50 0.61
N ASP A 74 0.74 -16.53 1.06
CA ASP A 74 -0.18 -17.64 0.80
C ASP A 74 -0.45 -17.83 -0.71
N TYR A 75 -0.45 -16.73 -1.48
CA TYR A 75 -0.58 -16.75 -2.93
C TYR A 75 0.70 -17.23 -3.65
N GLY A 76 1.86 -17.20 -2.99
CA GLY A 76 3.13 -17.72 -3.52
C GLY A 76 4.30 -16.73 -3.54
N ALA A 77 4.17 -15.56 -2.91
CA ALA A 77 5.31 -14.67 -2.69
C ALA A 77 6.36 -15.37 -1.82
N THR A 78 7.64 -15.10 -2.08
CA THR A 78 8.76 -15.78 -1.41
C THR A 78 9.56 -14.85 -0.51
N GLN A 79 9.50 -13.55 -0.75
CA GLN A 79 10.27 -12.55 -0.04
C GLN A 79 9.50 -11.23 0.03
N VAL A 80 9.72 -10.52 1.14
CA VAL A 80 9.32 -9.13 1.31
C VAL A 80 10.59 -8.30 1.39
N ILE A 81 10.65 -7.26 0.56
CA ILE A 81 11.75 -6.30 0.55
C ILE A 81 11.16 -4.95 0.93
N GLU A 82 11.53 -4.47 2.11
CA GLU A 82 11.19 -3.11 2.51
C GLU A 82 12.08 -2.14 1.74
N VAL A 83 11.45 -1.29 0.92
CA VAL A 83 12.17 -0.27 0.18
C VAL A 83 12.21 0.98 1.05
N SER A 84 13.38 1.29 1.62
CA SER A 84 13.57 2.49 2.43
C SER A 84 13.26 3.75 1.60
N GLY A 85 12.26 4.51 2.05
CA GLY A 85 11.95 5.84 1.51
C GLY A 85 12.80 6.94 2.13
N VAL A 86 12.47 8.19 1.83
CA VAL A 86 13.03 9.34 2.55
C VAL A 86 12.52 9.29 3.99
N GLU A 87 13.42 9.39 4.96
CA GLU A 87 13.07 9.39 6.39
C GLU A 87 12.32 10.70 6.73
N GLU A 88 11.01 10.62 7.01
CA GLU A 88 10.18 11.79 7.34
C GLU A 88 10.02 11.93 8.86
N ASN A 89 10.77 12.84 9.48
CA ASN A 89 10.70 13.13 10.91
C ASN A 89 9.76 14.31 11.21
N VAL A 90 8.45 14.13 11.00
CA VAL A 90 7.43 15.15 11.32
C VAL A 90 6.65 14.75 12.57
N HIS A 91 6.80 15.53 13.65
CA HIS A 91 6.07 15.32 14.91
C HIS A 91 5.13 16.51 15.18
N PHE A 92 3.84 16.23 15.33
CA PHE A 92 2.83 17.23 15.69
C PHE A 92 2.54 17.16 17.20
N PRO A 93 3.04 18.10 18.02
CA PRO A 93 2.75 18.10 19.44
C PRO A 93 1.26 18.38 19.72
N VAL A 94 0.71 17.70 20.72
CA VAL A 94 -0.67 17.96 21.18
C VAL A 94 -0.74 19.36 21.82
N PRO A 95 -1.68 20.23 21.42
CA PRO A 95 -1.84 21.55 22.03
C PRO A 95 -2.09 21.46 23.54
N GLU A 96 -1.53 22.40 24.31
CA GLU A 96 -1.68 22.42 25.78
C GLU A 96 -3.13 22.49 26.26
N GLN A 97 -4.06 22.98 25.44
CA GLN A 97 -5.49 23.05 25.78
C GLN A 97 -6.20 21.68 25.77
N LEU A 98 -5.54 20.62 25.31
CA LEU A 98 -6.07 19.25 25.21
C LEU A 98 -5.27 18.24 26.07
N ARG A 99 -4.43 18.72 26.99
CA ARG A 99 -3.72 17.90 27.99
C ARG A 99 -4.53 17.71 29.27
#